data_AF-A0A7W6SZM1-F1
#
_entry.id   AF-A0A7W6SZM1-F1
#
_cell.length_a   1.000
_cell.length_b   1.000
_cell.length_c   1.000
_cell.angle_alpha   90.00
_cell.angle_beta   90.00
_cell.angle_gamma   90.00
#
_symmetry.space_group_name_H-M   'P 1'
#
loop_
_entity.id
_entity.type
_entity.pdbx_description
1 polymer ?
#
loop_
_entity_poly.entity_id
_entity_poly.type
_entity_poly.pdbx_seq_one_letter_code
_entity_poly.pdbx_strand_id
1 'polypeptide(L)' 'MADHYIALNRGLQGFKQTDFTTGTSSSAGAGIDLRIIDGAGWTKKDALNALNAFRLFIETAPWVAAAGLDVKL' A
#
# COMPACT_ATOMS: atom_id res chain seq x y z
N MET A 1 -17.87 -4.12 7.76
CA MET A 1 -16.54 -3.62 8.16
C MET A 1 -15.95 -2.92 6.95
N ALA A 2 -15.09 -1.92 7.12
CA ALA A 2 -14.42 -1.27 6.01
C ALA A 2 -12.95 -1.68 6.00
N ASP A 3 -12.40 -1.99 4.85
CA ASP A 3 -11.00 -2.38 4.69
C ASP A 3 -10.20 -1.12 4.36
N HIS A 4 -9.19 -0.83 5.16
CA HIS A 4 -8.24 0.23 4.81
C HIS A 4 -7.27 -0.30 3.76
N TYR A 5 -7.07 0.44 2.67
CA TYR A 5 -6.11 0.07 1.63
C TYR A 5 -4.94 1.03 1.59
N ILE A 6 -3.80 0.48 1.15
CA ILE A 6 -2.59 1.21 0.81
C ILE A 6 -2.25 0.82 -0.62
N ALA A 7 -2.13 1.80 -1.51
CA ALA A 7 -1.81 1.57 -2.92
C ALA A 7 -0.57 2.38 -3.31
N LEU A 8 0.45 1.71 -3.85
CA LEU A 8 1.59 2.37 -4.46
C LEU A 8 1.18 2.88 -5.84
N ASN A 9 1.33 4.17 -6.10
CA ASN A 9 0.98 4.75 -7.39
C ASN A 9 1.95 4.27 -8.47
N ARG A 10 1.42 4.04 -9.68
CA ARG A 10 2.19 3.45 -10.79
C ARG A 10 3.44 4.26 -11.12
N GLY A 11 4.56 3.56 -11.28
CA GLY A 11 5.85 4.16 -11.68
C GLY A 11 6.61 4.82 -10.54
N LEU A 12 6.09 4.77 -9.30
CA LEU A 12 6.75 5.33 -8.12
C LEU A 12 7.47 4.24 -7.33
N GLN A 13 8.41 4.67 -6.49
CA GLN A 13 9.32 3.78 -5.78
C GLN A 13 8.98 3.63 -4.29
N GLY A 14 8.07 4.46 -3.76
CA GLY A 14 7.60 4.36 -2.39
C GLY A 14 8.56 4.95 -1.36
N PHE A 15 9.36 5.95 -1.74
CA PHE A 15 10.31 6.62 -0.84
C PHE A 15 9.73 7.87 -0.17
N LYS A 16 8.58 8.34 -0.63
CA LYS A 16 7.85 9.49 -0.07
C LYS A 16 6.39 9.13 0.12
N GLN A 17 5.74 9.74 1.11
CA GLN A 17 4.33 9.47 1.42
C GLN A 17 3.39 9.73 0.24
N THR A 18 3.68 10.74 -0.60
CA THR A 18 2.89 11.05 -1.80
C THR A 18 2.99 10.00 -2.91
N ASP A 19 3.87 9.01 -2.76
CA ASP A 19 3.89 7.86 -3.65
C ASP A 19 2.73 6.89 -3.38
N PHE A 20 2.07 7.03 -2.23
CA PHE A 20 1.01 6.14 -1.77
C PHE A 20 -0.35 6.84 -1.78
N THR A 21 -1.38 6.07 -2.10
CA THR A 21 -2.79 6.41 -1.90
C THR A 21 -3.34 5.54 -0.79
N THR A 22 -4.03 6.14 0.19
CA THR A 22 -4.70 5.42 1.29
C THR A 22 -6.19 5.75 1.29
N GLY A 23 -7.01 4.82 1.77
CA GLY A 23 -8.46 5.01 1.81
C GLY A 23 -9.19 3.85 2.45
N THR A 24 -10.52 3.88 2.41
CA THR A 24 -11.39 2.82 2.92
C THR A 24 -12.19 2.21 1.77
N SER A 25 -12.29 0.88 1.75
CA SER A 25 -13.10 0.09 0.84
C SER A 25 -14.24 -0.58 1.61
N SER A 26 -15.42 -0.68 1.00
CA SER A 26 -16.61 -1.28 1.62
C SER A 26 -16.70 -2.81 1.47
N SER A 27 -15.75 -3.47 0.78
CA SER A 27 -15.73 -4.93 0.61
C SER A 27 -14.84 -5.61 1.66
N ALA A 28 -15.42 -6.03 2.78
CA ALA A 28 -14.69 -6.45 4.00
C ALA A 28 -14.24 -7.93 4.04
N GLY A 29 -13.69 -8.44 2.94
CA GLY A 29 -13.47 -9.88 2.77
C GLY A 29 -12.06 -10.37 3.10
N ALA A 30 -11.04 -9.51 2.94
CA ALA A 30 -9.64 -9.91 2.98
C ALA A 30 -8.90 -9.20 4.13
N GLY A 31 -8.17 -9.95 4.96
CA GLY A 31 -7.41 -9.37 6.07
C GLY A 31 -6.26 -8.46 5.60
N ILE A 32 -5.52 -8.87 4.56
CA ILE A 32 -4.47 -8.11 3.87
C ILE A 32 -4.50 -8.52 2.39
N ASP A 33 -4.39 -7.56 1.47
CA ASP A 33 -4.46 -7.81 0.04
C ASP A 33 -3.39 -7.05 -0.74
N LEU A 34 -2.76 -7.73 -1.70
CA LEU A 34 -1.84 -7.16 -2.69
C LEU A 34 -2.48 -7.32 -4.07
N ARG A 35 -2.95 -6.20 -4.63
CA ARG A 35 -3.57 -6.18 -5.96
C ARG A 35 -2.63 -5.59 -6.99
N ILE A 36 -2.41 -6.34 -8.07
CA ILE A 36 -1.66 -5.91 -9.24
C ILE A 36 -2.66 -5.70 -10.38
N ILE A 37 -2.61 -4.53 -11.02
CA ILE A 37 -3.50 -4.20 -12.14
C ILE A 37 -3.14 -5.06 -13.35
N ASP A 38 -4.12 -5.82 -13.85
CA ASP A 38 -3.97 -6.60 -15.08
C ASP A 38 -3.78 -5.68 -16.31
N GLY A 39 -2.99 -6.13 -17.28
CA GLY A 39 -2.69 -5.39 -18.50
C GLY A 39 -1.79 -4.15 -18.32
N ALA A 40 -1.36 -3.83 -17.09
CA ALA A 40 -0.53 -2.65 -16.82
C ALA A 40 0.99 -2.90 -16.97
N GLY A 41 1.41 -4.09 -17.42
CA GLY A 41 2.81 -4.39 -17.72
C GLY A 41 3.74 -4.50 -16.51
N TRP A 42 3.18 -4.81 -15.32
CA TRP A 42 3.98 -4.99 -14.10
C TRP A 42 4.92 -6.17 -14.23
N THR A 43 6.19 -5.97 -13.88
CA THR A 43 7.16 -7.06 -13.81
C THR A 43 7.25 -7.62 -12.39
N LYS A 44 7.85 -8.81 -12.26
CA LYS A 44 8.20 -9.40 -10.95
C LYS A 44 9.05 -8.45 -10.11
N LYS A 45 9.96 -7.70 -10.74
CA LYS A 45 10.83 -6.73 -10.04
C LYS A 45 10.01 -5.59 -9.44
N ASP A 46 9.02 -5.09 -10.17
CA ASP A 46 8.16 -4.01 -9.69
C ASP A 46 7.30 -4.47 -8.51
N ALA A 47 6.79 -5.70 -8.55
CA ALA A 47 6.08 -6.28 -7.41
C ALA A 47 6.96 -6.40 -6.16
N LEU A 48 8.21 -6.83 -6.30
CA LEU A 48 9.17 -6.91 -5.18
C LEU A 48 9.51 -5.52 -4.63
N ASN A 49 9.68 -4.53 -5.50
CA ASN A 49 9.89 -3.15 -5.10
C ASN A 49 8.67 -2.59 -4.34
N ALA A 50 7.45 -2.88 -4.80
CA ALA A 50 6.23 -2.48 -4.12
C ALA A 50 6.10 -3.11 -2.72
N LEU A 51 6.50 -4.37 -2.56
CA LEU A 51 6.56 -5.01 -1.23
C LEU A 51 7.51 -4.26 -0.28
N ASN A 52 8.70 -3.90 -0.74
CA ASN A 52 9.66 -3.15 0.06
C ASN A 52 9.13 -1.75 0.41
N ALA A 53 8.44 -1.10 -0.52
CA ALA A 53 7.79 0.18 -0.30
C ALA A 53 6.70 0.09 0.78
N PHE A 54 5.83 -0.94 0.75
CA PHE A 54 4.83 -1.14 1.79
C PHE A 54 5.45 -1.47 3.14
N ARG A 55 6.54 -2.24 3.16
CA ARG A 55 7.30 -2.48 4.39
C ARG A 55 7.81 -1.16 4.99
N LEU A 56 8.47 -0.34 4.19
CA LEU A 56 8.96 0.97 4.63
C LEU A 56 7.82 1.84 5.15
N PHE A 57 6.67 1.81 4.48
CA PHE A 57 5.49 2.57 4.88
C PHE A 57 5.01 2.18 6.28
N ILE A 58 4.91 0.88 6.56
CA ILE A 58 4.43 0.37 7.85
C ILE A 58 5.47 0.59 8.97
N GLU A 59 6.77 0.45 8.66
CA GLU A 59 7.85 0.68 9.63
C GLU A 59 8.03 2.17 9.98
N THR A 60 7.58 3.08 9.09
CA THR A 60 7.73 4.53 9.28
C THR A 60 6.52 5.13 9.98
N ALA A 61 6.58 5.23 11.31
CA ALA A 61 5.47 5.71 12.15
C ALA A 61 4.81 7.03 11.70
N PRO A 62 5.54 8.07 11.23
CA PRO A 62 4.91 9.29 10.71
C PRO A 62 3.95 9.04 9.53
N TRP A 63 4.25 8.06 8.66
CA TRP A 63 3.43 7.79 7.48
C TRP A 63 2.15 7.03 7.86
N VAL A 64 2.27 6.05 8.76
CA VAL A 64 1.14 5.28 9.30
C VAL A 64 0.17 6.19 10.05
N ALA A 65 0.69 7.06 10.93
CA ALA A 65 -0.12 8.02 11.68
C ALA A 65 -0.86 9.00 10.75
N ALA A 66 -0.18 9.52 9.72
CA ALA A 66 -0.80 10.43 8.76
C ALA A 66 -1.87 9.77 7.88
N ALA A 67 -1.80 8.45 7.69
CA ALA A 67 -2.80 7.68 6.95
C ALA A 67 -3.99 7.21 7.82
N GLY A 68 -3.96 7.47 9.13
CA GLY A 68 -5.02 7.02 10.04
C GLY A 68 -5.17 5.51 10.11
N LEU A 69 -4.10 4.76 9.83
CA LEU A 69 -4.10 3.30 9.87
C LEU A 69 -3.85 2.82 11.29
N ASP A 70 -4.76 2.01 11.84
CA ASP A 70 -4.57 1.33 13.12
C ASP A 70 -3.79 0.02 12.90
N VAL A 71 -2.49 0.14 12.66
CA VAL A 71 -1.59 -1.01 12.63
C VAL A 71 -1.09 -1.25 14.05
N LYS A 72 -1.56 -2.32 14.69
CA LYS A 72 -1.02 -2.77 15.98
C LYS A 72 0.40 -3.28 15.76
N LEU A 73 1.39 -2.44 16.07
CA LEU A 73 2.81 -2.79 16.11
C LEU A 73 3.12 -3.69 17.33
#